data_AF-G7EQ59-F1
#
_entry.id   AF-G7EQ59-F1
#
_cell.length_a   1.000
_cell.length_b   1.000
_cell.length_c   1.000
_cell.angle_alpha   90.00
_cell.angle_beta   90.00
_cell.angle_gamma   90.00
#
_symmetry.space_group_name_H-M   'P 1'
#
loop_
_entity.id
_entity.type
_entity.pdbx_description
1 polymer ?
#
loop_
_entity_poly.entity_id
_entity_poly.type
_entity_poly.pdbx_seq_one_letter_code
_entity_poly.pdbx_strand_id
1 'polypeptide(L)'
;MKNLIVMLFVGLMLNTGIAFAHGDHKMISAKDAIQVAIKVTQKLTFKDLGYKVGKLDESWKALTTEEFKLYAAQDNRYKVSAFNKDNNKVIYFLMTMSGELLQVNSEAKF
;
A
#
# COMPACT_ATOMS: atom_id res chain seq x y z
N MET A 1 18.79 -14.82 -46.56
CA MET A 1 17.84 -13.92 -45.86
C MET A 1 17.27 -14.52 -44.58
N LYS A 2 16.85 -15.80 -44.57
CA LYS A 2 16.29 -16.48 -43.38
C LYS A 2 17.24 -16.49 -42.17
N ASN A 3 18.54 -16.71 -42.40
CA ASN A 3 19.55 -16.72 -41.33
C ASN A 3 19.88 -15.31 -40.80
N LEU A 4 19.64 -14.26 -41.59
CA LEU A 4 19.86 -12.87 -41.18
C LEU A 4 18.79 -12.41 -40.17
N ILE A 5 17.53 -12.84 -40.38
CA ILE A 5 16.40 -12.57 -39.49
C ILE A 5 16.61 -13.25 -38.13
N VAL A 6 17.09 -14.49 -38.12
CA VAL A 6 17.38 -15.22 -36.88
C VAL A 6 18.50 -14.54 -36.09
N MET A 7 19.54 -14.07 -36.78
CA MET A 7 20.67 -13.37 -36.13
C MET A 7 20.25 -12.02 -35.53
N LEU A 8 19.33 -11.30 -36.17
CA LEU A 8 18.75 -10.06 -35.67
C LEU A 8 17.91 -10.30 -34.40
N PHE A 9 17.13 -11.39 -34.36
CA PHE A 9 16.29 -11.74 -33.20
C PHE A 9 17.11 -12.15 -31.97
N VAL A 10 18.25 -12.84 -32.15
CA VAL A 10 19.13 -13.22 -31.05
C VAL A 10 19.83 -12.01 -30.43
N GLY A 11 20.19 -11.00 -31.24
CA GLY A 11 20.80 -9.77 -30.74
C GLY A 11 19.86 -8.90 -29.89
N LEU A 12 18.56 -8.93 -30.16
CA LEU A 12 17.54 -8.16 -29.43
C LEU A 12 17.28 -8.66 -28.00
N MET A 13 17.62 -9.92 -27.69
CA MET A 13 17.34 -10.53 -26.38
C MET A 13 18.40 -10.20 -25.31
N LEU A 14 19.51 -9.56 -25.67
CA LEU A 14 20.60 -9.23 -24.74
C LEU A 14 20.40 -7.92 -23.98
N ASN A 15 19.26 -7.23 -24.15
CA ASN A 15 18.99 -5.93 -23.53
C ASN A 15 17.98 -5.99 -22.37
N THR A 16 17.78 -7.16 -21.75
CA THR A 16 17.07 -7.23 -20.47
C THR A 16 18.03 -6.82 -19.36
N GLY A 17 18.28 -5.51 -19.24
CA GLY A 17 18.93 -4.97 -18.06
C GLY A 17 18.15 -5.39 -16.82
N ILE A 18 18.83 -5.99 -15.85
CA ILE A 18 18.23 -6.24 -14.55
C ILE A 18 17.98 -4.87 -13.93
N ALA A 19 16.74 -4.40 -13.99
CA ALA A 19 16.31 -3.21 -13.28
C ALA A 19 16.31 -3.55 -11.78
N PHE A 20 17.48 -3.47 -11.15
CA PHE A 20 17.57 -3.44 -9.71
C PHE A 20 16.99 -2.09 -9.26
N ALA A 21 15.74 -2.12 -8.81
CA ALA A 21 15.18 -1.05 -8.01
C ALA A 21 15.92 -1.04 -6.64
N HIS A 22 17.13 -0.49 -6.62
CA HIS A 22 17.81 -0.11 -5.38
C HIS A 22 17.18 1.17 -4.85
N GLY A 23 16.02 1.04 -4.21
CA GLY A 23 15.56 2.07 -3.31
C GLY A 23 16.22 1.85 -1.97
N ASP A 24 17.23 2.64 -1.65
CA ASP A 24 17.49 3.02 -0.26
C ASP A 24 16.26 3.82 0.21
N HIS A 25 15.16 3.11 0.42
CA HIS A 25 13.92 3.70 0.80
C HIS A 25 14.10 4.07 2.27
N LYS A 26 14.33 5.36 2.52
CA LYS A 26 14.26 5.93 3.86
C LYS A 26 13.03 5.34 4.55
N MET A 27 13.29 4.52 5.57
CA MET A 27 12.22 3.93 6.35
C MET A 27 11.47 5.07 7.01
N ILE A 28 10.16 5.13 6.78
CA ILE A 28 9.30 6.10 7.44
C ILE A 28 9.09 5.65 8.88
N SER A 29 8.79 6.59 9.78
CA SER A 29 8.47 6.21 11.16
C SER A 29 7.08 5.56 11.25
N ALA A 30 6.79 4.88 12.37
CA ALA A 30 5.43 4.40 12.66
C ALA A 30 4.40 5.55 12.70
N LYS A 31 4.81 6.75 13.14
CA LYS A 31 3.98 7.95 13.12
C LYS A 31 3.63 8.35 11.69
N ASP A 32 4.61 8.32 10.79
CA ASP A 32 4.38 8.61 9.37
C ASP A 32 3.47 7.57 8.72
N ALA A 33 3.63 6.28 9.06
CA ALA A 33 2.73 5.21 8.60
C ALA A 33 1.27 5.46 9.02
N ILE A 34 1.05 5.93 10.25
CA ILE A 34 -0.27 6.37 10.72
C ILE A 34 -0.79 7.55 9.88
N GLN A 35 0.05 8.53 9.57
CA GLN A 35 -0.35 9.67 8.72
C GLN A 35 -0.72 9.23 7.28
N VAL A 36 -0.03 8.23 6.74
CA VAL A 36 -0.41 7.60 5.46
C VAL A 36 -1.80 6.97 5.57
N ALA A 37 -2.05 6.18 6.61
CA ALA A 37 -3.35 5.54 6.84
C ALA A 37 -4.49 6.56 6.98
N ILE A 38 -4.28 7.68 7.69
CA ILE A 38 -5.26 8.78 7.80
C ILE A 38 -5.60 9.34 6.43
N LYS A 39 -4.60 9.70 5.64
CA LYS A 39 -4.79 10.28 4.28
C LYS A 39 -5.52 9.30 3.36
N VAL A 40 -5.19 8.02 3.44
CA VAL A 40 -5.84 6.98 2.63
C VAL A 40 -7.30 6.81 3.05
N THR A 41 -7.58 6.77 4.36
CA THR A 41 -8.95 6.70 4.88
C THR A 41 -9.80 7.85 4.33
N GLN A 42 -9.28 9.08 4.39
CA GLN A 42 -9.95 10.25 3.81
C GLN A 42 -10.21 10.05 2.32
N LYS A 43 -9.21 9.63 1.53
CA LYS A 43 -9.38 9.36 0.08
C LYS A 43 -10.44 8.29 -0.20
N LEU A 44 -10.49 7.24 0.62
CA LEU A 44 -11.47 6.16 0.51
C LEU A 44 -12.90 6.63 0.78
N THR A 45 -13.10 7.73 1.52
CA THR A 45 -14.45 8.32 1.68
C THR A 45 -14.94 9.02 0.41
N PHE A 46 -14.03 9.47 -0.45
CA PHE A 46 -14.38 10.14 -1.70
C PHE A 46 -14.58 9.14 -2.84
N LYS A 47 -13.72 8.13 -2.96
CA LYS A 47 -13.74 7.16 -4.06
C LYS A 47 -13.19 5.81 -3.65
N ASP A 48 -13.59 4.78 -4.39
CA ASP A 48 -12.93 3.49 -4.34
C ASP A 48 -11.51 3.61 -4.93
N LEU A 49 -10.53 3.04 -4.22
CA LEU A 49 -9.12 2.99 -4.64
C LEU A 49 -8.70 1.60 -5.14
N GLY A 50 -9.63 0.64 -5.22
CA GLY A 50 -9.38 -0.73 -5.66
C GLY A 50 -8.94 -1.69 -4.54
N TYR A 51 -9.10 -1.32 -3.28
CA TYR A 51 -8.83 -2.20 -2.13
C TYR A 51 -10.08 -2.99 -1.74
N LYS A 52 -9.91 -4.08 -0.96
CA LYS A 52 -11.03 -4.95 -0.56
C LYS A 52 -12.14 -4.25 0.20
N VAL A 53 -11.82 -3.17 0.92
CA VAL A 53 -12.81 -2.36 1.66
C VAL A 53 -13.67 -1.48 0.76
N GLY A 54 -13.31 -1.32 -0.52
CA GLY A 54 -14.01 -0.44 -1.46
C GLY A 54 -14.01 1.03 -1.02
N LYS A 55 -15.00 1.79 -1.49
CA LYS A 55 -15.28 3.15 -0.99
C LYS A 55 -15.84 3.08 0.44
N LEU A 56 -15.26 3.86 1.35
CA LEU A 56 -15.76 4.04 2.72
C LEU A 56 -16.92 5.07 2.74
N ASP A 57 -17.85 4.89 3.68
CA ASP A 57 -18.94 5.84 3.88
C ASP A 57 -18.49 7.10 4.65
N GLU A 58 -19.38 8.08 4.77
CA GLU A 58 -19.05 9.40 5.33
C GLU A 58 -18.66 9.36 6.82
N SER A 59 -19.06 8.34 7.58
CA SER A 59 -18.67 8.22 9.01
C SER A 59 -17.15 8.11 9.18
N TRP A 60 -16.44 7.64 8.16
CA TRP A 60 -14.98 7.52 8.18
C TRP A 60 -14.25 8.87 8.04
N LYS A 61 -14.95 9.93 7.62
CA LYS A 61 -14.35 11.25 7.34
C LYS A 61 -13.99 12.02 8.62
N ALA A 62 -14.68 11.74 9.73
CA ALA A 62 -14.53 12.43 11.01
C ALA A 62 -13.48 11.80 11.93
N LEU A 63 -12.87 10.67 11.55
CA LEU A 63 -11.85 10.01 12.34
C LEU A 63 -10.64 10.94 12.54
N THR A 64 -10.17 11.01 13.78
CA THR A 64 -8.97 11.75 14.18
C THR A 64 -7.81 10.78 14.35
N THR A 65 -6.61 11.31 14.65
CA THR A 65 -5.41 10.47 14.84
C THR A 65 -5.58 9.44 15.97
N GLU A 66 -6.43 9.70 16.96
CA GLU A 66 -6.66 8.81 18.11
C GLU A 66 -7.33 7.49 17.72
N GLU A 67 -8.09 7.48 16.63
CA GLU A 67 -8.72 6.30 16.05
C GLU A 67 -7.73 5.41 15.28
N PHE A 68 -6.50 5.88 15.05
CA PHE A 68 -5.47 5.14 14.33
C PHE A 68 -4.39 4.64 15.27
N LYS A 69 -4.00 3.36 15.11
CA LYS A 69 -2.97 2.74 15.93
C LYS A 69 -2.02 1.92 15.08
N LEU A 70 -0.74 1.92 15.45
CA LEU A 70 0.17 0.89 14.97
C LEU A 70 -0.31 -0.45 15.53
N TYR A 71 -0.79 -1.33 14.64
CA TYR A 71 -1.24 -2.67 15.00
C TYR A 71 -0.06 -3.63 15.13
N ALA A 72 0.89 -3.57 14.18
CA ALA A 72 2.15 -4.31 14.24
C ALA A 72 3.21 -3.71 13.32
N ALA A 73 4.48 -3.98 13.61
CA ALA A 73 5.61 -3.72 12.72
C ALA A 73 6.50 -4.96 12.69
N GLN A 74 6.38 -5.75 11.63
CA GLN A 74 7.07 -7.04 11.47
C GLN A 74 7.26 -7.32 9.97
N ASP A 75 8.16 -8.23 9.63
CA ASP A 75 8.37 -8.69 8.24
C ASP A 75 8.66 -7.54 7.25
N ASN A 76 9.32 -6.48 7.72
CA ASN A 76 9.59 -5.26 6.95
C ASN A 76 8.31 -4.59 6.40
N ARG A 77 7.25 -4.61 7.23
CA ARG A 77 5.94 -4.02 6.97
C ARG A 77 5.39 -3.29 8.18
N TYR A 78 4.64 -2.23 7.93
CA TYR A 78 3.74 -1.63 8.90
C TYR A 78 2.32 -2.16 8.70
N LYS A 79 1.67 -2.50 9.82
CA LYS A 79 0.23 -2.74 9.91
C LYS A 79 -0.37 -1.66 10.79
N VAL A 80 -1.27 -0.86 10.23
CA VAL A 80 -2.00 0.20 10.98
C VAL A 80 -3.46 -0.18 11.04
N SER A 81 -4.13 0.03 12.17
CA SER A 81 -5.58 -0.10 12.28
C SER A 81 -6.23 1.28 12.35
N ALA A 82 -7.46 1.39 11.84
CA ALA A 82 -8.35 2.53 12.05
C ALA A 82 -9.69 2.03 12.59
N PHE A 83 -10.11 2.55 13.74
CA PHE A 83 -11.36 2.18 14.41
C PHE A 83 -12.41 3.28 14.24
N ASN A 84 -13.51 2.95 13.59
CA ASN A 84 -14.66 3.83 13.44
C ASN A 84 -15.67 3.55 14.57
N LYS A 85 -15.79 4.51 15.50
CA LYS A 85 -16.66 4.42 16.67
C LYS A 85 -18.15 4.49 16.31
N ASP A 86 -18.51 5.17 15.23
CA ASP A 86 -19.91 5.41 14.85
C ASP A 86 -20.61 4.13 14.38
N ASN A 87 -19.86 3.22 13.76
CA ASN A 87 -20.38 1.96 13.23
C ASN A 87 -19.70 0.71 13.82
N ASN A 88 -18.82 0.89 14.82
CA ASN A 88 -18.06 -0.16 15.49
C ASN A 88 -17.28 -1.07 14.52
N LYS A 89 -16.69 -0.48 13.46
CA LYS A 89 -15.87 -1.21 12.48
C LYS A 89 -14.40 -0.85 12.61
N VAL A 90 -13.56 -1.81 12.22
CA VAL A 90 -12.12 -1.62 12.07
C VAL A 90 -11.70 -1.94 10.65
N ILE A 91 -10.74 -1.20 10.13
CA ILE A 91 -10.01 -1.55 8.91
C ILE A 91 -8.50 -1.56 9.21
N TYR A 92 -7.76 -2.32 8.42
CA TYR A 92 -6.34 -2.51 8.57
C TYR A 92 -5.60 -2.19 7.28
N PHE A 93 -4.49 -1.48 7.41
CA PHE A 93 -3.63 -1.04 6.32
C PHE A 93 -2.33 -1.83 6.40
N LEU A 94 -1.93 -2.49 5.30
CA LEU A 94 -0.61 -3.07 5.15
C LEU A 94 0.21 -2.17 4.23
N MET A 95 1.38 -1.74 4.69
CA MET A 95 2.28 -0.91 3.90
C MET A 95 3.73 -1.36 4.06
N THR A 96 4.55 -1.04 3.06
CA THR A 96 6.01 -1.20 3.14
C THR A 96 6.61 -0.29 4.22
N MET A 97 7.86 -0.53 4.63
CA MET A 97 8.59 0.40 5.51
C MET A 97 8.84 1.78 4.88
N SER A 98 8.64 1.93 3.57
CA SER A 98 8.74 3.20 2.85
C SER A 98 7.41 3.96 2.79
N GLY A 99 6.32 3.38 3.30
CA GLY A 99 4.98 3.99 3.29
C GLY A 99 4.14 3.70 2.05
N GLU A 100 4.60 2.82 1.16
CA GLU A 100 3.79 2.35 0.03
C GLU A 100 2.68 1.43 0.56
N LEU A 101 1.43 1.82 0.33
CA LEU A 101 0.26 1.04 0.73
C LEU A 101 0.05 -0.15 -0.21
N LEU A 102 -0.06 -1.35 0.36
CA LEU A 102 -0.19 -2.61 -0.37
C LEU A 102 -1.63 -3.13 -0.34
N GLN A 103 -2.29 -3.09 0.83
CA GLN A 103 -3.63 -3.61 1.02
C GLN A 103 -4.40 -2.82 2.10
N VAL A 104 -5.73 -2.79 1.97
CA VAL A 104 -6.65 -2.34 3.01
C VAL A 104 -7.78 -3.35 3.15
N ASN A 105 -7.89 -3.97 4.33
CA ASN A 105 -8.80 -5.08 4.61
C ASN A 105 -9.65 -4.80 5.87
N SER A 106 -10.83 -5.42 6.00
CA SER A 106 -11.67 -5.38 7.21
C SER A 106 -11.19 -6.30 8.33
N GLU A 107 -10.25 -7.20 8.02
CA GLU A 107 -9.61 -8.11 8.96
C GLU A 107 -8.09 -7.94 8.87
N ALA A 108 -7.35 -8.22 9.95
CA ALA A 108 -5.89 -8.17 9.98
C ALA A 108 -5.21 -9.36 9.24
N LYS A 109 -5.83 -9.84 8.16
CA LYS A 109 -5.33 -10.93 7.29
C LYS A 109 -4.84 -10.30 5.98
N PHE A 110 -3.62 -10.61 5.57
CA PHE A 110 -2.93 -9.96 4.44
C PHE A 110 -2.25 -10.97 3.53
#